data_AF-A0A917LMU0-F1
#
_entry.id   AF-A0A917LMU0-F1
#
_cell.length_a   1.000
_cell.length_b   1.000
_cell.length_c   1.000
_cell.angle_alpha   90.00
_cell.angle_beta   90.00
_cell.angle_gamma   90.00
#
_symmetry.space_group_name_H-M   'P 1'
#
loop_
_entity.id
_entity.type
_entity.pdbx_description
1 polymer ?
#
loop_
_entity_poly.entity_id
_entity_poly.type
_entity_poly.pdbx_seq_one_letter_code
_entity_poly.pdbx_strand_id
1 'polypeptide(L)'
;MMLYIKFEIHDPPKFEDFQKLYDHMVKVRQAGFKFDDKGPEFDWDTMSEEEIDVAMEELNAFLDQQVEPEKHRCKELMPNYVTVFLESYLQSDSENLESFGSYDVFSIFNYLEFGFEVDMESLKKINEHLGIVAFSTGNYPFGGMERFLMTLAAYNLKPVACFDGFHECELIWRSRFDYESVILLKKQNGLQKIKKLIRSSFFKKFLFSLLIVISNTVVAQIRNPQFKANTIKDVLVLEKPEFSSPEKDILFFFSETYLFDLRNYSMDVKELTFVHTVYTPDETRISVDTLRFKYENHFIKNPLISKKPILDYIGIDSISKKGKTVKLFHFDEDLDYIYQVYELKNEQIISLADNTSVKYYNTKYTYNNKRQLLEAETIDDYGIRELITATYNENNTISSKKRFETSDGVTITTTNYSYKNDLLTKVERRSVLYFVPLDQVKTPLEKIDYSKYTNSDTFINLNTVNLTYNEKSELIKIVDTNKGFSENEGVDYEDMELFILQQKPKKLIIHAGLPKKRTYEYIFDDLGHPKEINSYVVEAHKTWLHKKTAFKILFSE
;
A
#
# COMPACT_ATOMS: atom_id res chain seq x y z
N MET A 1 -14.44 12.13 -6.03
CA MET A 1 -13.78 13.16 -6.88
C MET A 1 -13.98 12.80 -8.36
N MET A 2 -14.10 13.77 -9.29
CA MET A 2 -14.35 13.49 -10.72
C MET A 2 -13.04 13.28 -11.48
N LEU A 3 -12.86 12.08 -12.04
CA LEU A 3 -11.77 11.68 -12.92
C LEU A 3 -12.20 11.77 -14.39
N TYR A 4 -11.24 11.88 -15.31
CA TYR A 4 -11.54 11.78 -16.73
C TYR A 4 -10.39 11.20 -17.54
N ILE A 5 -10.72 10.63 -18.70
CA ILE A 5 -9.76 10.22 -19.73
C ILE A 5 -10.24 10.80 -21.06
N LYS A 6 -9.37 11.57 -21.71
CA LYS A 6 -9.52 12.03 -23.09
C LYS A 6 -8.80 11.06 -24.01
N PHE A 7 -9.43 10.75 -25.14
CA PHE A 7 -8.88 9.81 -26.13
C PHE A 7 -9.16 10.29 -27.55
N GLU A 8 -8.27 9.92 -28.47
CA GLU A 8 -8.45 10.11 -29.90
C GLU A 8 -9.36 9.03 -30.47
N ILE A 9 -10.28 9.44 -31.35
CA ILE A 9 -11.18 8.55 -32.07
C ILE A 9 -10.60 8.35 -33.47
N HIS A 10 -9.94 7.21 -33.68
CA HIS A 10 -9.38 6.86 -35.00
C HIS A 10 -10.39 6.16 -35.91
N ASP A 11 -11.38 5.49 -35.33
CA ASP A 11 -12.32 4.64 -36.04
C ASP A 11 -13.73 4.80 -35.45
N PRO A 12 -14.62 5.60 -36.08
CA PRO A 12 -15.94 5.90 -35.52
C PRO A 12 -16.83 4.67 -35.23
N PRO A 13 -16.89 3.63 -36.09
CA PRO A 13 -17.53 2.36 -35.74
C PRO A 13 -17.03 1.72 -34.43
N LYS A 14 -15.72 1.77 -34.15
CA LYS A 14 -15.18 1.19 -32.91
C LYS A 14 -15.51 2.02 -31.68
N PHE A 15 -15.72 3.33 -31.83
CA PHE A 15 -16.30 4.14 -30.76
C PHE A 15 -17.73 3.68 -30.43
N GLU A 16 -18.54 3.35 -31.44
CA GLU A 16 -19.90 2.84 -31.23
C GLU A 16 -19.89 1.47 -30.53
N ASP A 17 -18.93 0.59 -30.86
CA ASP A 17 -18.75 -0.65 -30.13
C ASP A 17 -18.33 -0.42 -28.67
N PHE A 18 -17.40 0.52 -28.42
CA PHE A 18 -17.04 0.88 -27.05
C PHE A 18 -18.22 1.48 -26.28
N GLN A 19 -19.09 2.23 -26.95
CA GLN A 19 -20.29 2.79 -26.32
C GLN A 19 -21.22 1.70 -25.79
N LYS A 20 -21.34 0.55 -26.49
CA LYS A 20 -22.11 -0.61 -25.98
C LYS A 20 -21.51 -1.17 -24.69
N LEU A 21 -20.18 -1.30 -24.63
CA LEU A 21 -19.48 -1.73 -23.42
C LEU A 21 -19.65 -0.72 -22.28
N TYR A 22 -19.52 0.58 -22.57
CA TYR A 22 -19.74 1.66 -21.61
C TYR A 22 -21.17 1.64 -21.04
N ASP A 23 -22.19 1.52 -21.90
CA ASP A 23 -23.59 1.47 -21.48
C ASP A 23 -23.86 0.25 -20.60
N HIS A 24 -23.23 -0.88 -20.90
CA HIS A 24 -23.27 -2.07 -20.04
C HIS A 24 -22.64 -1.81 -18.67
N MET A 25 -21.43 -1.21 -18.63
CA MET A 25 -20.76 -0.83 -17.38
C MET A 25 -21.62 0.11 -16.52
N VAL A 26 -22.34 1.04 -17.13
CA VAL A 26 -23.29 1.93 -16.42
C VAL A 26 -24.46 1.12 -15.85
N LYS A 27 -25.04 0.20 -16.64
CA LYS A 27 -26.21 -0.61 -16.24
C LYS A 27 -25.90 -1.52 -15.05
N VAL A 28 -24.79 -2.26 -15.09
CA VAL A 28 -24.44 -3.23 -14.02
C VAL A 28 -24.23 -2.57 -12.65
N ARG A 29 -23.98 -1.26 -12.63
CA ARG A 29 -23.78 -0.45 -11.41
C ARG A 29 -25.06 0.19 -10.87
N GLN A 30 -26.19 0.09 -11.58
CA GLN A 30 -27.45 0.64 -11.10
C GLN A 30 -28.03 -0.22 -9.96
N ALA A 31 -28.56 0.45 -8.94
CA ALA A 31 -29.20 -0.23 -7.81
C ALA A 31 -30.36 -1.11 -8.30
N GLY A 32 -30.33 -2.40 -7.93
CA GLY A 32 -31.36 -3.37 -8.32
C GLY A 32 -31.21 -3.92 -9.73
N PHE A 33 -30.10 -3.63 -10.44
CA PHE A 33 -29.76 -4.32 -11.67
C PHE A 33 -29.69 -5.83 -11.44
N LYS A 34 -30.27 -6.59 -12.36
CA LYS A 34 -30.17 -8.04 -12.45
C LYS A 34 -29.82 -8.38 -13.89
N PHE A 35 -28.98 -9.38 -14.07
CA PHE A 35 -28.79 -9.95 -15.40
C PHE A 35 -30.12 -10.52 -15.90
N ASP A 36 -30.32 -10.47 -17.21
CA ASP A 36 -31.57 -10.95 -17.79
C ASP A 36 -31.57 -12.48 -17.75
N ASP A 37 -32.14 -13.03 -16.68
CA ASP A 37 -32.28 -14.47 -16.47
C ASP A 37 -33.54 -15.01 -17.17
N LYS A 38 -34.27 -14.16 -17.91
CA LYS A 38 -35.48 -14.57 -18.62
C LYS A 38 -35.11 -15.31 -19.89
N GLY A 39 -35.23 -16.63 -19.82
CA GLY A 39 -35.14 -17.49 -21.01
C GLY A 39 -36.26 -17.20 -22.02
N PRO A 40 -36.10 -17.73 -23.24
CA PRO A 40 -37.13 -17.62 -24.28
C PRO A 40 -38.47 -18.18 -23.79
N GLU A 41 -39.56 -17.45 -24.04
CA GLU A 41 -40.94 -17.86 -23.73
C GLU A 41 -41.53 -18.60 -24.93
N PHE A 42 -41.90 -19.87 -24.74
CA PHE A 42 -42.49 -20.71 -25.79
C PHE A 42 -43.93 -21.10 -25.43
N ASP A 43 -44.84 -20.98 -26.40
CA ASP A 43 -46.21 -21.51 -26.30
C ASP A 43 -46.23 -22.96 -26.79
N TRP A 44 -45.75 -23.87 -25.93
CA TRP A 44 -45.63 -25.30 -26.23
C TRP A 44 -46.95 -25.97 -26.64
N ASP A 45 -48.10 -25.36 -26.29
CA ASP A 45 -49.42 -25.93 -26.51
C ASP A 45 -49.94 -25.70 -27.95
N THR A 46 -49.36 -24.75 -28.70
CA THR A 46 -49.83 -24.37 -30.04
C THR A 46 -48.81 -24.55 -31.16
N MET A 47 -47.56 -24.89 -30.82
CA MET A 47 -46.47 -25.11 -31.77
C MET A 47 -46.62 -26.41 -32.58
N SER A 48 -46.29 -26.33 -33.86
CA SER A 48 -46.07 -27.48 -34.74
C SER A 48 -44.76 -28.20 -34.42
N GLU A 49 -44.59 -29.42 -34.92
CA GLU A 49 -43.38 -30.25 -34.66
C GLU A 49 -42.09 -29.56 -35.16
N GLU A 50 -42.16 -28.86 -36.29
CA GLU A 50 -41.05 -28.07 -36.84
C GLU A 50 -40.72 -26.83 -35.99
N GLU A 51 -41.72 -26.21 -35.37
CA GLU A 51 -41.54 -25.09 -34.43
C GLU A 51 -40.99 -25.56 -33.09
N ILE A 52 -41.33 -26.77 -32.65
CA ILE A 52 -40.78 -27.40 -31.44
C ILE A 52 -39.29 -27.67 -31.59
N ASP A 53 -38.83 -28.16 -32.74
CA ASP A 53 -37.40 -28.40 -32.99
C ASP A 53 -36.59 -27.09 -32.93
N VAL A 54 -37.10 -26.01 -33.54
CA VAL A 54 -36.48 -24.67 -33.47
C VAL A 54 -36.48 -24.12 -32.04
N ALA A 55 -37.59 -24.27 -31.30
CA ALA A 55 -37.70 -23.84 -29.91
C ALA A 55 -36.73 -24.62 -28.99
N MET A 56 -36.52 -25.91 -29.26
CA MET A 56 -35.55 -26.72 -28.53
C MET A 56 -34.10 -26.32 -28.83
N GLU A 57 -33.77 -25.97 -30.07
CA GLU A 57 -32.46 -25.40 -30.41
C GLU A 57 -32.22 -24.06 -29.70
N GLU A 58 -33.22 -23.17 -29.69
CA GLU A 58 -33.15 -21.88 -29.02
C GLU A 58 -33.03 -22.03 -27.48
N LEU A 59 -33.78 -22.96 -26.88
CA LEU A 59 -33.69 -23.27 -25.45
C LEU A 59 -32.32 -23.85 -25.08
N ASN A 60 -31.80 -24.79 -25.86
CA ASN A 60 -30.48 -25.38 -25.61
C ASN A 60 -29.38 -24.34 -25.76
N ALA A 61 -29.45 -23.47 -26.77
CA ALA A 61 -28.51 -22.36 -26.93
C ALA A 61 -28.56 -21.40 -25.73
N PHE A 62 -29.76 -21.07 -25.22
CA PHE A 62 -29.90 -20.27 -24.00
C PHE A 62 -29.28 -20.99 -22.78
N LEU A 63 -29.57 -22.27 -22.57
CA LEU A 63 -29.03 -23.05 -21.46
C LEU A 63 -27.50 -23.15 -21.50
N ASP A 64 -26.92 -23.34 -22.68
CA ASP A 64 -25.46 -23.34 -22.88
C ASP A 64 -24.84 -21.97 -22.54
N GLN A 65 -25.53 -20.88 -22.86
CA GLN A 65 -25.11 -19.53 -22.47
C GLN A 65 -25.18 -19.31 -20.96
N GLN A 66 -26.08 -20.00 -20.25
CA GLN A 66 -26.20 -19.92 -18.79
C GLN A 66 -25.14 -20.74 -18.03
N VAL A 67 -24.36 -21.59 -18.71
CA VAL A 67 -23.26 -22.34 -18.07
C VAL A 67 -22.11 -21.40 -17.68
N GLU A 68 -21.78 -20.42 -18.53
CA GLU A 68 -20.74 -19.41 -18.31
C GLU A 68 -21.20 -18.04 -18.82
N PRO A 69 -22.24 -17.43 -18.18
CA PRO A 69 -22.93 -16.25 -18.71
C PRO A 69 -22.02 -15.04 -18.87
N GLU A 70 -21.00 -14.90 -18.01
CA GLU A 70 -19.96 -13.87 -18.13
C GLU A 70 -19.12 -14.00 -19.39
N LYS A 71 -18.80 -15.23 -19.84
CA LYS A 71 -18.04 -15.43 -21.08
C LYS A 71 -18.89 -15.10 -22.30
N HIS A 72 -20.18 -15.40 -22.24
CA HIS A 72 -21.12 -15.00 -23.30
C HIS A 72 -21.21 -13.49 -23.41
N ARG A 73 -21.47 -12.78 -22.30
CA ARG A 73 -21.51 -11.31 -22.29
C ARG A 73 -20.21 -10.69 -22.78
N CYS A 74 -19.06 -11.25 -22.38
CA CYS A 74 -17.76 -10.79 -22.86
C CYS A 74 -17.65 -10.91 -24.39
N LYS A 75 -18.08 -12.03 -25.00
CA LYS A 75 -18.05 -12.21 -26.46
C LYS A 75 -19.02 -11.27 -27.20
N GLU A 76 -20.17 -10.98 -26.60
CA GLU A 76 -21.17 -10.07 -27.17
C GLU A 76 -20.70 -8.60 -27.14
N LEU A 77 -20.09 -8.19 -26.02
CA LEU A 77 -19.71 -6.80 -25.77
C LEU A 77 -18.30 -6.45 -26.26
N MET A 78 -17.39 -7.42 -26.35
CA MET A 78 -16.03 -7.25 -26.87
C MET A 78 -15.89 -7.93 -28.24
N PRO A 79 -15.88 -7.16 -29.34
CA PRO A 79 -15.62 -7.70 -30.66
C PRO A 79 -14.28 -8.43 -30.74
N ASN A 80 -14.16 -9.41 -31.64
CA ASN A 80 -12.96 -10.23 -31.76
C ASN A 80 -11.64 -9.44 -31.89
N TYR A 81 -11.66 -8.25 -32.52
CA TYR A 81 -10.46 -7.41 -32.63
C TYR A 81 -9.99 -6.86 -31.27
N VAL A 82 -10.92 -6.63 -30.34
CA VAL A 82 -10.63 -6.21 -28.96
C VAL A 82 -10.02 -7.37 -28.21
N THR A 83 -10.63 -8.55 -28.30
CA THR A 83 -10.13 -9.79 -27.67
C THR A 83 -8.71 -10.08 -28.10
N VAL A 84 -8.43 -10.10 -29.42
CA VAL A 84 -7.08 -10.34 -29.96
C VAL A 84 -6.06 -9.29 -29.47
N PHE A 85 -6.47 -8.02 -29.36
CA PHE A 85 -5.60 -6.97 -28.83
C PHE A 85 -5.26 -7.24 -27.36
N LEU A 86 -6.27 -7.53 -26.53
CA LEU A 86 -6.11 -7.73 -25.09
C LEU A 86 -5.36 -9.02 -24.77
N GLU A 87 -5.56 -10.10 -25.52
CA GLU A 87 -4.75 -11.32 -25.43
C GLU A 87 -3.27 -11.02 -25.73
N SER A 88 -3.01 -10.25 -26.78
CA SER A 88 -1.64 -9.84 -27.14
C SER A 88 -0.99 -8.99 -26.05
N TYR A 89 -1.77 -8.10 -25.41
CA TYR A 89 -1.33 -7.30 -24.27
C TYR A 89 -0.95 -8.20 -23.09
N LEU A 90 -1.84 -9.12 -22.68
CA LEU A 90 -1.61 -10.05 -21.57
C LEU A 90 -0.41 -10.97 -21.82
N GLN A 91 -0.13 -11.33 -23.07
CA GLN A 91 1.05 -12.12 -23.44
C GLN A 91 2.35 -11.31 -23.44
N SER A 92 2.27 -10.01 -23.72
CA SER A 92 3.46 -9.14 -23.81
C SER A 92 4.05 -8.76 -22.45
N ASP A 93 3.26 -8.87 -21.38
CA ASP A 93 3.62 -8.43 -20.03
C ASP A 93 4.08 -9.59 -19.13
N SER A 94 4.97 -10.45 -19.67
CA SER A 94 5.36 -11.71 -19.01
C SER A 94 6.13 -11.54 -17.69
N GLU A 95 6.58 -10.32 -17.35
CA GLU A 95 7.33 -10.03 -16.13
C GLU A 95 6.46 -9.41 -15.01
N ASN A 96 5.25 -8.90 -15.30
CA ASN A 96 4.28 -8.41 -14.30
C ASN A 96 3.10 -9.39 -14.04
N LEU A 97 3.25 -10.64 -14.49
CA LEU A 97 2.20 -11.68 -14.55
C LEU A 97 1.58 -12.07 -13.19
N GLU A 98 2.24 -11.82 -12.07
CA GLU A 98 1.72 -12.20 -10.75
C GLU A 98 0.52 -11.35 -10.28
N SER A 99 0.29 -10.16 -10.85
CA SER A 99 -0.77 -9.25 -10.37
C SER A 99 -2.18 -9.46 -10.95
N PHE A 100 -2.34 -10.32 -11.97
CA PHE A 100 -3.58 -10.38 -12.77
C PHE A 100 -4.57 -11.48 -12.38
N GLY A 101 -4.22 -12.43 -11.51
CA GLY A 101 -5.14 -13.44 -10.96
C GLY A 101 -5.67 -14.49 -11.96
N SER A 102 -5.83 -14.16 -13.24
CA SER A 102 -6.09 -15.10 -14.33
C SER A 102 -5.66 -14.54 -15.71
N TYR A 103 -5.15 -15.45 -16.57
CA TYR A 103 -4.46 -15.19 -17.84
C TYR A 103 -5.39 -15.01 -19.05
N ASP A 104 -6.57 -14.41 -18.87
CA ASP A 104 -7.59 -14.37 -19.93
C ASP A 104 -8.22 -12.98 -20.05
N VAL A 105 -8.67 -12.62 -21.26
CA VAL A 105 -9.45 -11.39 -21.53
C VAL A 105 -10.68 -11.30 -20.63
N PHE A 106 -11.24 -12.44 -20.20
CA PHE A 106 -12.33 -12.45 -19.23
C PHE A 106 -11.94 -11.80 -17.89
N SER A 107 -10.68 -11.82 -17.48
CA SER A 107 -10.24 -11.14 -16.25
C SER A 107 -10.33 -9.61 -16.39
N ILE A 108 -10.01 -9.08 -17.57
CA ILE A 108 -10.19 -7.66 -17.91
C ILE A 108 -11.68 -7.33 -17.99
N PHE A 109 -12.50 -8.16 -18.64
CA PHE A 109 -13.95 -7.94 -18.71
C PHE A 109 -14.61 -7.95 -17.32
N ASN A 110 -14.28 -8.95 -16.49
CA ASN A 110 -14.78 -9.07 -15.12
C ASN A 110 -14.34 -7.87 -14.26
N TYR A 111 -13.11 -7.38 -14.46
CA TYR A 111 -12.65 -6.14 -13.86
C TYR A 111 -13.52 -4.95 -14.30
N LEU A 112 -13.83 -4.79 -15.59
CA LEU A 112 -14.69 -3.70 -16.05
C LEU A 112 -16.13 -3.80 -15.52
N GLU A 113 -16.69 -5.01 -15.39
CA GLU A 113 -18.02 -5.22 -14.83
C GLU A 113 -18.06 -4.89 -13.33
N PHE A 114 -17.16 -5.47 -12.53
CA PHE A 114 -17.28 -5.46 -11.07
C PHE A 114 -16.08 -4.89 -10.32
N GLY A 115 -14.87 -5.02 -10.87
CA GLY A 115 -13.62 -4.59 -10.20
C GLY A 115 -13.27 -3.11 -10.40
N PHE A 116 -13.83 -2.45 -11.40
CA PHE A 116 -13.60 -1.04 -11.71
C PHE A 116 -14.56 -0.22 -10.85
N GLU A 117 -14.18 -0.04 -9.58
CA GLU A 117 -14.96 0.62 -8.51
C GLU A 117 -15.09 2.13 -8.73
N VAL A 118 -15.80 2.50 -9.79
CA VAL A 118 -16.09 3.88 -10.18
C VAL A 118 -17.56 4.03 -10.56
N ASP A 119 -18.10 5.22 -10.32
CA ASP A 119 -19.38 5.66 -10.85
C ASP A 119 -19.15 6.29 -12.23
N MET A 120 -19.73 5.67 -13.26
CA MET A 120 -19.57 6.11 -14.65
C MET A 120 -20.47 7.33 -14.91
N GLU A 121 -19.86 8.51 -15.06
CA GLU A 121 -20.59 9.79 -15.12
C GLU A 121 -21.03 10.14 -16.54
N SER A 122 -20.11 10.08 -17.51
CA SER A 122 -20.46 10.33 -18.91
C SER A 122 -19.41 9.84 -19.92
N LEU A 123 -19.89 9.43 -21.09
CA LEU A 123 -19.11 9.25 -22.31
C LEU A 123 -19.57 10.28 -23.35
N LYS A 124 -18.65 11.12 -23.84
CA LYS A 124 -18.99 12.21 -24.77
C LYS A 124 -17.98 12.29 -25.91
N LYS A 125 -18.45 12.53 -27.14
CA LYS A 125 -17.61 13.04 -28.22
C LYS A 125 -17.40 14.54 -28.00
N ILE A 126 -16.14 14.98 -27.89
CA ILE A 126 -15.78 16.40 -27.89
C ILE A 126 -15.86 16.93 -29.32
N ASN A 127 -15.36 16.15 -30.29
CA ASN A 127 -15.48 16.38 -31.73
C ASN A 127 -15.33 15.05 -32.49
N GLU A 128 -15.19 15.09 -33.82
CA GLU A 128 -15.06 13.89 -34.66
C GLU A 128 -13.81 13.03 -34.36
N HIS A 129 -12.78 13.61 -33.76
CA HIS A 129 -11.48 12.96 -33.50
C HIS A 129 -11.15 12.82 -32.02
N LEU A 130 -11.97 13.36 -31.11
CA LEU A 130 -11.70 13.37 -29.68
C LEU A 130 -12.94 13.01 -28.88
N GLY A 131 -12.78 12.08 -27.96
CA GLY A 131 -13.77 11.72 -26.96
C GLY A 131 -13.24 11.95 -25.54
N ILE A 132 -14.17 11.93 -24.59
CA ILE A 132 -13.89 11.97 -23.17
C ILE A 132 -14.82 11.02 -22.44
N VAL A 133 -14.25 10.25 -21.53
CA VAL A 133 -14.99 9.48 -20.53
C VAL A 133 -14.70 10.09 -19.16
N ALA A 134 -15.75 10.39 -18.42
CA ALA A 134 -15.69 10.91 -17.06
C ALA A 134 -16.34 9.90 -16.12
N PHE A 135 -15.71 9.72 -14.97
CA PHE A 135 -16.17 8.81 -13.92
C PHE A 135 -15.74 9.37 -12.57
N SER A 136 -16.43 9.01 -11.50
CA SER A 136 -16.06 9.41 -10.15
C SER A 136 -15.76 8.18 -9.30
N THR A 137 -14.92 8.35 -8.29
CA THR A 137 -14.62 7.28 -7.33
C THR A 137 -14.62 7.85 -5.92
N GLY A 138 -15.04 7.01 -4.98
CA GLY A 138 -14.89 7.22 -3.54
C GLY A 138 -13.55 6.71 -3.00
N ASN A 139 -12.78 5.96 -3.80
CA ASN A 139 -11.54 5.33 -3.39
C ASN A 139 -10.34 6.09 -3.98
N TYR A 140 -9.47 6.62 -3.12
CA TYR A 140 -8.29 7.39 -3.54
C TYR A 140 -7.04 7.05 -2.71
N PRO A 141 -5.85 6.90 -3.31
CA PRO A 141 -5.52 6.92 -4.74
C PRO A 141 -6.14 5.75 -5.51
N PHE A 142 -6.66 6.03 -6.71
CA PHE A 142 -7.35 5.02 -7.51
C PHE A 142 -6.36 4.14 -8.31
N GLY A 143 -6.16 2.91 -7.86
CA GLY A 143 -5.41 1.87 -8.58
C GLY A 143 -6.26 1.22 -9.70
N GLY A 144 -5.62 0.75 -10.77
CA GLY A 144 -6.29 -0.06 -11.80
C GLY A 144 -6.80 0.66 -13.05
N MET A 145 -6.47 1.94 -13.23
CA MET A 145 -6.83 2.70 -14.46
C MET A 145 -6.19 2.11 -15.74
N GLU A 146 -5.09 1.38 -15.61
CA GLU A 146 -4.36 0.77 -16.72
C GLU A 146 -5.20 -0.21 -17.55
N ARG A 147 -5.96 -1.12 -16.91
CA ARG A 147 -6.83 -2.07 -17.61
C ARG A 147 -7.90 -1.34 -18.45
N PHE A 148 -8.40 -0.21 -17.95
CA PHE A 148 -9.36 0.61 -18.66
C PHE A 148 -8.70 1.39 -19.83
N LEU A 149 -7.48 1.90 -19.65
CA LEU A 149 -6.70 2.52 -20.72
C LEU A 149 -6.38 1.54 -21.86
N MET A 150 -6.01 0.30 -21.52
CA MET A 150 -5.77 -0.75 -22.50
C MET A 150 -7.05 -1.18 -23.22
N THR A 151 -8.18 -1.19 -22.51
CA THR A 151 -9.49 -1.43 -23.13
C THR A 151 -9.80 -0.34 -24.15
N LEU A 152 -9.65 0.95 -23.81
CA LEU A 152 -9.81 2.05 -24.76
C LEU A 152 -8.90 1.88 -25.99
N ALA A 153 -7.62 1.57 -25.77
CA ALA A 153 -6.66 1.32 -26.85
C ALA A 153 -7.08 0.14 -27.76
N ALA A 154 -7.67 -0.92 -27.21
CA ALA A 154 -8.18 -2.07 -27.96
C ALA A 154 -9.34 -1.70 -28.90
N TYR A 155 -10.15 -0.70 -28.54
CA TYR A 155 -11.17 -0.11 -29.42
C TYR A 155 -10.61 0.95 -30.39
N ASN A 156 -9.29 1.05 -30.55
CA ASN A 156 -8.62 2.15 -31.28
C ASN A 156 -9.02 3.55 -30.76
N LEU A 157 -9.41 3.64 -29.49
CA LEU A 157 -9.68 4.90 -28.80
C LEU A 157 -8.44 5.28 -28.02
N LYS A 158 -7.45 5.89 -28.67
CA LYS A 158 -6.12 6.09 -28.09
C LYS A 158 -6.16 7.13 -26.97
N PRO A 159 -5.98 6.76 -25.70
CA PRO A 159 -5.94 7.72 -24.60
C PRO A 159 -4.81 8.74 -24.79
N VAL A 160 -5.08 10.04 -24.63
CA VAL A 160 -4.07 11.10 -24.82
C VAL A 160 -3.90 11.99 -23.61
N ALA A 161 -4.90 12.03 -22.72
CA ALA A 161 -4.77 12.72 -21.46
C ALA A 161 -5.71 12.11 -20.42
N CYS A 162 -5.38 12.23 -19.14
CA CYS A 162 -6.28 11.91 -18.05
C CYS A 162 -6.14 12.92 -16.91
N PHE A 163 -7.15 12.99 -16.07
CA PHE A 163 -7.02 13.55 -14.72
C PHE A 163 -7.13 12.38 -13.76
N ASP A 164 -6.00 12.06 -13.11
CA ASP A 164 -5.85 10.95 -12.17
C ASP A 164 -6.34 11.31 -10.74
N GLY A 165 -6.90 12.51 -10.59
CA GLY A 165 -7.36 13.06 -9.32
C GLY A 165 -6.37 14.02 -8.65
N PHE A 166 -5.09 13.96 -8.98
CA PHE A 166 -4.08 14.89 -8.48
C PHE A 166 -3.68 15.87 -9.59
N HIS A 167 -3.41 15.34 -10.79
CA HIS A 167 -2.81 16.08 -11.89
C HIS A 167 -3.53 15.80 -13.20
N GLU A 168 -3.54 16.81 -14.07
CA GLU A 168 -3.80 16.57 -15.48
C GLU A 168 -2.52 15.98 -16.09
N CYS A 169 -2.62 14.81 -16.69
CA CYS A 169 -1.53 14.06 -17.26
C CYS A 169 -1.73 13.90 -18.76
N GLU A 170 -0.67 14.08 -19.54
CA GLU A 170 -0.60 13.72 -20.95
C GLU A 170 -0.08 12.29 -21.09
N LEU A 171 -0.71 11.48 -21.94
CA LEU A 171 -0.35 10.08 -22.16
C LEU A 171 0.41 9.94 -23.47
N ILE A 172 1.73 9.71 -23.37
CA ILE A 172 2.63 9.57 -24.51
C ILE A 172 2.89 8.09 -24.78
N TRP A 173 2.22 7.54 -25.78
CA TRP A 173 2.37 6.14 -26.18
C TRP A 173 3.74 5.89 -26.82
N ARG A 174 4.50 4.96 -26.25
CA ARG A 174 5.82 4.52 -26.73
C ARG A 174 5.70 3.29 -27.63
N SER A 175 4.70 2.46 -27.37
CA SER A 175 4.39 1.29 -28.17
C SER A 175 2.87 1.07 -28.23
N ARG A 176 2.44 -0.11 -28.70
CA ARG A 176 1.03 -0.53 -28.69
C ARG A 176 0.51 -0.78 -27.27
N PHE A 177 1.38 -1.13 -26.33
CA PHE A 177 1.03 -1.55 -24.96
C PHE A 177 1.73 -0.72 -23.88
N ASP A 178 2.62 0.20 -24.26
CA ASP A 178 3.42 0.99 -23.35
C ASP A 178 3.20 2.48 -23.59
N TYR A 179 2.99 3.23 -22.52
CA TYR A 179 2.79 4.67 -22.52
C TYR A 179 3.43 5.30 -21.28
N GLU A 180 3.85 6.55 -21.42
CA GLU A 180 4.36 7.38 -20.34
C GLU A 180 3.32 8.42 -19.96
N SER A 181 3.06 8.58 -18.66
CA SER A 181 2.20 9.63 -18.13
C SER A 181 3.05 10.85 -17.74
N VAL A 182 2.81 11.99 -18.37
CA VAL A 182 3.56 13.24 -18.15
C VAL A 182 2.65 14.27 -17.51
N ILE A 183 2.99 14.72 -16.30
CA ILE A 183 2.22 15.73 -15.57
C ILE A 183 2.26 17.09 -16.30
N LEU A 184 1.08 17.61 -16.65
CA LEU A 184 0.92 18.94 -17.23
C LEU A 184 1.00 20.01 -16.13
N LEU A 185 2.21 20.53 -15.89
CA LEU A 185 2.41 21.65 -14.98
C LEU A 185 1.72 22.92 -15.52
N LYS A 186 0.68 23.40 -14.83
CA LYS A 186 0.15 24.75 -15.05
C LYS A 186 1.31 25.76 -14.92
N LYS A 187 1.53 26.57 -15.98
CA LYS A 187 2.54 27.66 -16.00
C LYS A 187 2.46 28.49 -14.72
N GLN A 188 3.41 28.31 -13.81
CA GLN A 188 3.61 29.20 -12.68
C GLN A 188 4.24 30.51 -13.18
N ASN A 189 3.55 31.61 -12.90
CA ASN A 189 3.99 32.98 -13.19
C ASN A 189 5.32 33.33 -12.48
N GLY A 190 6.32 33.72 -13.26
CA GLY A 190 7.09 34.97 -13.10
C GLY A 190 8.01 35.22 -11.90
N LEU A 191 8.05 34.40 -10.84
CA LEU A 191 8.70 34.79 -9.56
C LEU A 191 9.88 33.92 -9.10
N GLN A 192 10.62 33.31 -10.03
CA GLN A 192 11.87 32.57 -9.73
C GLN A 192 13.14 33.18 -10.33
N LYS A 193 13.15 34.47 -10.72
CA LYS A 193 14.37 35.16 -11.17
C LYS A 193 15.18 35.88 -10.08
N ILE A 194 14.74 35.90 -8.82
CA ILE A 194 15.40 36.67 -7.74
C ILE A 194 16.36 35.81 -6.85
N LYS A 195 16.35 34.48 -6.96
CA LYS A 195 17.20 33.61 -6.12
C LYS A 195 18.64 33.37 -6.61
N LYS A 196 19.09 34.09 -7.65
CA LYS A 196 20.44 33.92 -8.24
C LYS A 196 21.45 35.01 -7.86
N LEU A 197 21.19 35.81 -6.82
CA LEU A 197 22.03 36.98 -6.48
C LEU A 197 22.59 37.08 -5.05
N ILE A 198 22.66 35.99 -4.29
CA ILE A 198 23.43 35.95 -3.02
C ILE A 198 24.26 34.65 -3.05
N ARG A 199 25.47 34.64 -3.63
CA ARG A 199 26.79 34.94 -3.02
C ARG A 199 27.01 34.22 -1.68
N SER A 200 28.18 33.71 -1.32
CA SER A 200 29.47 33.43 -1.96
C SER A 200 30.40 32.97 -0.84
N SER A 201 31.29 32.03 -1.16
CA SER A 201 32.61 31.78 -0.56
C SER A 201 33.00 32.49 0.76
N PHE A 202 32.68 31.90 1.93
CA PHE A 202 33.52 32.11 3.12
C PHE A 202 33.52 30.99 4.18
N PHE A 203 32.69 29.95 4.08
CA PHE A 203 32.61 28.92 5.13
C PHE A 203 33.37 27.60 4.88
N LYS A 204 34.11 27.49 3.76
CA LYS A 204 34.75 26.22 3.34
C LYS A 204 36.06 25.86 4.05
N LYS A 205 36.54 26.63 5.03
CA LYS A 205 37.87 26.38 5.65
C LYS A 205 37.92 26.27 7.17
N PHE A 206 36.79 26.33 7.88
CA PHE A 206 36.80 26.24 9.35
C PHE A 206 36.19 24.95 9.92
N LEU A 207 35.57 24.09 9.10
CA LEU A 207 34.90 22.87 9.58
C LEU A 207 35.77 21.59 9.55
N PHE A 208 37.00 21.67 9.03
CA PHE A 208 37.82 20.47 8.81
C PHE A 208 38.55 19.95 10.06
N SER A 209 38.55 20.72 11.16
CA SER A 209 39.30 20.40 12.38
C SER A 209 38.42 19.88 13.54
N LEU A 210 37.09 19.93 13.40
CA LEU A 210 36.14 19.36 14.38
C LEU A 210 35.63 17.96 13.96
N LEU A 211 36.04 17.49 12.77
CA LEU A 211 35.55 16.26 12.13
C LEU A 211 36.31 14.99 12.53
N ILE A 212 37.34 15.09 13.38
CA ILE A 212 38.18 13.95 13.81
C ILE A 212 37.80 13.44 15.22
N VAL A 213 36.88 14.10 15.93
CA VAL A 213 36.43 13.67 17.28
C VAL A 213 35.01 13.08 17.28
N ILE A 214 34.26 13.15 16.16
CA ILE A 214 32.90 12.59 16.03
C ILE A 214 32.89 11.29 15.19
N SER A 215 34.07 10.75 14.84
CA SER A 215 34.21 9.54 14.03
C SER A 215 33.88 8.22 14.77
N ASN A 216 33.20 8.26 15.92
CA ASN A 216 32.89 7.09 16.75
C ASN A 216 31.42 7.00 17.24
N THR A 217 30.47 7.75 16.67
CA THR A 217 29.04 7.66 17.06
C THR A 217 28.10 7.14 15.96
N VAL A 218 28.63 6.61 14.85
CA VAL A 218 27.82 5.84 13.88
C VAL A 218 27.38 4.47 14.44
N VAL A 219 27.84 4.11 15.64
CA VAL A 219 27.49 2.86 16.36
C VAL A 219 26.30 3.05 17.34
N ALA A 220 25.68 4.23 17.40
CA ALA A 220 24.52 4.47 18.29
C ALA A 220 23.16 4.25 17.62
N GLN A 221 23.06 4.14 16.29
CA GLN A 221 21.77 4.08 15.58
C GLN A 221 21.10 2.69 15.55
N ILE A 222 21.73 1.66 16.10
CA ILE A 222 21.09 0.34 16.36
C ILE A 222 20.81 0.15 17.87
N ARG A 223 21.34 1.02 18.74
CA ARG A 223 20.99 1.05 20.16
C ARG A 223 19.89 2.08 20.40
N ASN A 224 18.65 1.59 20.26
CA ASN A 224 17.53 1.94 21.13
C ASN A 224 16.64 3.14 20.67
N PRO A 225 15.41 2.89 20.16
CA PRO A 225 14.36 3.91 20.04
C PRO A 225 13.90 4.48 21.39
N GLN A 226 14.36 3.93 22.53
CA GLN A 226 14.11 4.53 23.84
C GLN A 226 14.71 5.94 24.00
N PHE A 227 15.50 6.44 23.04
CA PHE A 227 16.15 7.74 23.13
C PHE A 227 15.23 8.98 23.01
N LYS A 228 13.94 8.82 22.66
CA LYS A 228 12.93 9.87 22.87
C LYS A 228 11.93 9.59 24.00
N ALA A 229 11.74 8.33 24.40
CA ALA A 229 10.75 8.00 25.43
C ALA A 229 11.10 8.54 26.84
N ASN A 230 12.39 8.72 27.16
CA ASN A 230 12.80 9.18 28.49
C ASN A 230 12.72 10.70 28.69
N THR A 231 12.76 11.51 27.63
CA THR A 231 12.64 12.97 27.70
C THR A 231 11.19 13.46 27.58
N ILE A 232 10.27 12.59 27.12
CA ILE A 232 8.84 12.88 26.93
C ILE A 232 8.02 12.40 28.16
N LYS A 233 8.63 12.21 29.34
CA LYS A 233 7.85 11.85 30.55
C LYS A 233 6.79 12.90 30.92
N ASP A 234 6.96 14.12 30.43
CA ASP A 234 6.13 15.28 30.75
C ASP A 234 5.18 15.70 29.63
N VAL A 235 4.90 14.83 28.66
CA VAL A 235 3.96 15.14 27.56
C VAL A 235 2.93 14.02 27.41
N LEU A 236 1.68 14.37 27.11
CA LEU A 236 0.65 13.43 26.71
C LEU A 236 0.70 13.26 25.20
N VAL A 237 0.92 12.04 24.72
CA VAL A 237 0.83 11.72 23.29
C VAL A 237 -0.55 11.13 23.03
N LEU A 238 -1.29 11.75 22.11
CA LEU A 238 -2.63 11.34 21.70
C LEU A 238 -2.57 10.64 20.35
N GLU A 239 -1.73 9.62 20.27
CA GLU A 239 -1.51 8.78 19.08
C GLU A 239 -1.99 7.37 19.39
N LYS A 240 -2.46 6.66 18.36
CA LYS A 240 -2.89 5.26 18.47
C LYS A 240 -1.77 4.41 19.09
N PRO A 241 -2.02 3.68 20.19
CA PRO A 241 -1.01 2.80 20.78
C PRO A 241 -0.59 1.70 19.80
N GLU A 242 0.72 1.58 19.53
CA GLU A 242 1.29 0.55 18.67
C GLU A 242 2.13 -0.47 19.46
N PHE A 243 2.16 -1.72 19.00
CA PHE A 243 3.09 -2.72 19.49
C PHE A 243 4.49 -2.45 18.93
N SER A 244 5.51 -2.57 19.78
CA SER A 244 6.90 -2.54 19.34
C SER A 244 7.14 -3.55 18.21
N SER A 245 7.77 -3.10 17.14
CA SER A 245 8.12 -3.90 15.96
C SER A 245 9.60 -3.66 15.64
N PRO A 246 10.52 -4.25 16.41
CA PRO A 246 11.97 -3.97 16.34
C PRO A 246 12.57 -4.30 14.98
N GLU A 247 11.91 -5.16 14.20
CA GLU A 247 12.26 -5.43 12.82
C GLU A 247 12.09 -4.21 11.91
N LYS A 248 11.13 -3.32 12.17
CA LYS A 248 10.94 -2.09 11.38
C LYS A 248 12.15 -1.16 11.50
N ASP A 249 12.74 -1.07 12.69
CA ASP A 249 13.91 -0.23 12.95
C ASP A 249 15.14 -0.72 12.16
N ILE A 250 15.28 -2.04 12.00
CA ILE A 250 16.42 -2.65 11.31
C ILE A 250 16.19 -2.75 9.81
N LEU A 251 14.96 -3.09 9.41
CA LEU A 251 14.56 -3.24 8.02
C LEU A 251 14.13 -1.92 7.37
N PHE A 252 14.27 -0.80 8.08
CA PHE A 252 14.00 0.55 7.60
C PHE A 252 14.59 0.84 6.22
N PHE A 253 15.80 0.34 5.94
CA PHE A 253 16.45 0.55 4.65
C PHE A 253 15.74 -0.18 3.50
N PHE A 254 15.00 -1.26 3.76
CA PHE A 254 14.43 -2.13 2.73
C PHE A 254 13.02 -1.72 2.30
N SER A 255 12.41 -0.75 2.97
CA SER A 255 11.11 -0.20 2.58
C SER A 255 11.22 1.31 2.42
N GLU A 256 10.82 1.80 1.25
CA GLU A 256 10.72 3.23 1.01
C GLU A 256 9.70 3.88 1.94
N THR A 257 8.66 3.14 2.33
CA THR A 257 7.62 3.58 3.27
C THR A 257 8.19 3.96 4.65
N TYR A 258 9.20 3.26 5.17
CA TYR A 258 9.75 3.59 6.49
C TYR A 258 10.66 4.82 6.48
N LEU A 259 11.32 5.12 5.35
CA LEU A 259 12.16 6.32 5.19
C LEU A 259 11.40 7.64 5.38
N PHE A 260 10.09 7.60 5.16
CA PHE A 260 9.19 8.74 5.30
C PHE A 260 8.64 8.92 6.71
N ASP A 261 8.84 7.94 7.59
CA ASP A 261 8.46 8.09 8.99
C ASP A 261 9.43 9.05 9.70
N LEU A 262 8.94 10.26 9.94
CA LEU A 262 9.69 11.34 10.58
C LEU A 262 10.16 10.99 12.00
N ARG A 263 9.53 9.99 12.65
CA ARG A 263 9.92 9.50 13.98
C ARG A 263 11.29 8.81 13.97
N ASN A 264 11.76 8.38 12.80
CA ASN A 264 13.06 7.73 12.63
C ASN A 264 14.25 8.70 12.62
N TYR A 265 14.00 10.02 12.59
CA TYR A 265 15.06 11.03 12.60
C TYR A 265 15.43 11.42 14.04
N SER A 266 16.74 11.55 14.29
CA SER A 266 17.27 11.87 15.62
C SER A 266 16.93 13.29 16.09
N MET A 267 16.57 14.17 15.16
CA MET A 267 16.22 15.57 15.39
C MET A 267 14.78 15.82 14.93
N ASP A 268 14.14 16.84 15.49
CA ASP A 268 12.77 17.20 15.11
C ASP A 268 12.77 17.78 13.70
N VAL A 269 12.29 16.99 12.74
CA VAL A 269 12.17 17.41 11.34
C VAL A 269 11.04 18.42 11.22
N LYS A 270 11.33 19.59 10.66
CA LYS A 270 10.35 20.64 10.32
C LYS A 270 9.83 20.47 8.89
N GLU A 271 10.69 20.06 7.98
CA GLU A 271 10.32 19.85 6.59
C GLU A 271 11.22 18.79 5.98
N LEU A 272 10.62 17.85 5.27
CA LEU A 272 11.29 16.82 4.49
C LEU A 272 10.86 16.98 3.03
N THR A 273 11.79 17.30 2.16
CA THR A 273 11.57 17.18 0.72
C THR A 273 12.41 16.03 0.20
N PHE A 274 11.84 15.18 -0.64
CA PHE A 274 12.64 14.25 -1.42
C PHE A 274 12.31 14.34 -2.90
N VAL A 275 13.36 14.17 -3.69
CA VAL A 275 13.30 14.16 -5.15
C VAL A 275 13.64 12.75 -5.58
N HIS A 276 12.64 12.05 -6.07
CA HIS A 276 12.78 10.75 -6.68
C HIS A 276 13.07 10.92 -8.17
N THR A 277 14.07 10.23 -8.71
CA THR A 277 14.39 10.21 -10.13
C THR A 277 14.61 8.77 -10.57
N VAL A 278 13.93 8.38 -11.66
CA VAL A 278 14.13 7.08 -12.31
C VAL A 278 14.91 7.30 -13.60
N TYR A 279 15.79 6.35 -13.92
CA TYR A 279 16.67 6.40 -15.08
C TYR A 279 16.50 5.14 -15.92
N THR A 280 16.85 5.26 -17.20
CA THR A 280 17.08 4.15 -18.12
C THR A 280 18.52 3.60 -17.98
N PRO A 281 18.85 2.44 -18.60
CA PRO A 281 20.22 1.90 -18.59
C PRO A 281 21.31 2.81 -19.18
N ASP A 282 20.95 3.79 -20.01
CA ASP A 282 21.83 4.83 -20.58
C ASP A 282 21.83 6.13 -19.76
N GLU A 283 21.29 6.11 -18.54
CA GLU A 283 21.20 7.24 -17.60
C GLU A 283 20.30 8.40 -18.06
N THR A 284 19.43 8.15 -19.05
CA THR A 284 18.37 9.09 -19.43
C THR A 284 17.29 9.09 -18.33
N ARG A 285 16.85 10.27 -17.89
CA ARG A 285 15.80 10.39 -16.86
C ARG A 285 14.45 10.03 -17.45
N ILE A 286 13.74 9.12 -16.79
CA ILE A 286 12.37 8.72 -17.12
C ILE A 286 11.41 9.64 -16.37
N SER A 287 11.44 9.61 -15.04
CA SER A 287 10.55 10.42 -14.19
C SER A 287 11.33 11.20 -13.14
N VAL A 288 10.73 12.31 -12.69
CA VAL A 288 11.21 13.08 -11.54
C VAL A 288 10.03 13.50 -10.69
N ASP A 289 9.88 12.86 -9.53
CA ASP A 289 8.81 13.16 -8.59
C ASP A 289 9.38 13.88 -7.38
N THR A 290 8.70 14.93 -6.92
CA THR A 290 9.09 15.66 -5.71
C THR A 290 7.95 15.59 -4.72
N LEU A 291 8.22 14.98 -3.57
CA LEU A 291 7.30 14.97 -2.46
C LEU A 291 7.85 15.84 -1.33
N ARG A 292 6.95 16.57 -0.69
CA ARG A 292 7.28 17.53 0.36
C ARG A 292 6.33 17.34 1.53
N PHE A 293 6.91 16.97 2.66
CA PHE A 293 6.24 16.83 3.93
C PHE A 293 6.67 18.01 4.80
N LYS A 294 5.71 18.80 5.25
CA LYS A 294 5.96 19.88 6.18
C LYS A 294 5.34 19.49 7.49
N TYR A 295 6.16 19.44 8.52
CA TYR A 295 5.75 18.96 9.82
C TYR A 295 5.61 20.16 10.75
N GLU A 296 4.39 20.35 11.23
CA GLU A 296 4.08 21.36 12.22
C GLU A 296 3.74 20.60 13.50
N ASN A 297 4.77 20.37 14.32
CA ASN A 297 4.59 19.87 15.68
C ASN A 297 3.77 20.91 16.46
N HIS A 298 2.50 20.59 16.73
CA HIS A 298 1.66 21.43 17.55
C HIS A 298 1.68 20.91 18.98
N PHE A 299 2.25 21.71 19.90
CA PHE A 299 2.05 21.46 21.31
C PHE A 299 0.74 22.12 21.75
N ILE A 300 -0.26 21.31 22.06
CA ILE A 300 -1.54 21.81 22.55
C ILE A 300 -1.50 21.85 24.08
N LYS A 301 -1.72 23.03 24.66
CA LYS A 301 -1.91 23.19 26.11
C LYS A 301 -3.40 23.20 26.41
N ASN A 302 -3.94 22.06 26.84
CA ASN A 302 -5.34 21.95 27.25
C ASN A 302 -5.43 21.35 28.67
N PRO A 303 -5.50 22.19 29.72
CA PRO A 303 -5.50 21.74 31.11
C PRO A 303 -6.74 20.93 31.50
N LEU A 304 -7.81 20.97 30.69
CA LEU A 304 -8.98 20.12 30.90
C LEU A 304 -8.64 18.66 30.60
N ILE A 305 -7.74 18.39 29.66
CA ILE A 305 -7.35 17.05 29.22
C ILE A 305 -6.21 16.49 30.06
N SER A 306 -5.08 17.19 30.07
CA SER A 306 -3.89 16.86 30.85
C SER A 306 -3.22 18.14 31.34
N LYS A 307 -2.54 18.03 32.49
CA LYS A 307 -1.66 19.10 32.99
C LYS A 307 -0.36 19.20 32.17
N LYS A 308 -0.01 18.14 31.46
CA LYS A 308 1.13 18.08 30.56
C LYS A 308 0.78 18.69 29.21
N PRO A 309 1.73 19.28 28.48
CA PRO A 309 1.58 19.56 27.06
C PRO A 309 1.11 18.30 26.32
N ILE A 310 0.25 18.48 25.33
CA ILE A 310 -0.15 17.42 24.41
C ILE A 310 0.69 17.58 23.16
N LEU A 311 1.35 16.50 22.73
CA LEU A 311 2.04 16.46 21.45
C LEU A 311 1.08 15.93 20.41
N ASP A 312 0.74 16.80 19.46
CA ASP A 312 -0.18 16.52 18.39
C ASP A 312 0.59 16.10 17.13
N TYR A 313 0.47 14.80 16.81
CA TYR A 313 1.03 14.19 15.60
C TYR A 313 0.02 14.14 14.44
N ILE A 314 -1.27 14.37 14.71
CA ILE A 314 -2.37 14.10 13.77
C ILE A 314 -3.08 15.36 13.27
N GLY A 315 -2.63 16.55 13.70
CA GLY A 315 -3.21 17.82 13.28
C GLY A 315 -4.58 18.08 13.90
N ILE A 316 -4.70 17.88 15.20
CA ILE A 316 -5.91 18.12 16.00
C ILE A 316 -6.40 19.56 15.80
N ASP A 317 -7.56 19.70 15.17
CA ASP A 317 -8.27 20.96 15.02
C ASP A 317 -8.96 21.37 16.32
N SER A 318 -9.68 20.44 16.95
CA SER A 318 -10.37 20.71 18.22
C SER A 318 -10.44 19.49 19.13
N ILE A 319 -10.60 19.78 20.43
CA ILE A 319 -10.69 18.74 21.46
C ILE A 319 -11.86 19.00 22.40
N SER A 320 -12.64 17.96 22.67
CA SER A 320 -13.68 17.96 23.71
C SER A 320 -13.43 16.86 24.73
N LYS A 321 -13.74 17.10 26.01
CA LYS A 321 -13.59 16.10 27.06
C LYS A 321 -14.84 16.01 27.93
N LYS A 322 -15.29 14.78 28.18
CA LYS A 322 -16.38 14.47 29.11
C LYS A 322 -15.98 13.30 30.00
N GLY A 323 -15.62 13.58 31.25
CA GLY A 323 -15.11 12.57 32.17
C GLY A 323 -13.75 12.02 31.71
N LYS A 324 -13.69 10.70 31.47
CA LYS A 324 -12.49 10.01 30.95
C LYS A 324 -12.40 10.02 29.43
N THR A 325 -13.49 10.40 28.76
CA THR A 325 -13.60 10.39 27.30
C THR A 325 -13.06 11.69 26.73
N VAL A 326 -12.13 11.59 25.79
CA VAL A 326 -11.57 12.69 25.01
C VAL A 326 -11.98 12.47 23.56
N LYS A 327 -12.58 13.48 22.93
CA LYS A 327 -12.94 13.48 21.51
C LYS A 327 -11.99 14.40 20.78
N LEU A 328 -11.27 13.87 19.82
CA LEU A 328 -10.40 14.61 18.93
C LEU A 328 -11.09 14.79 17.60
N PHE A 329 -10.95 15.97 17.02
CA PHE A 329 -11.43 16.27 15.69
C PHE A 329 -10.23 16.76 14.87
N HIS A 330 -10.04 16.18 13.70
CA HIS A 330 -8.96 16.53 12.79
C HIS A 330 -9.31 16.14 11.36
N PHE A 331 -8.47 16.56 10.42
CA PHE A 331 -8.55 16.10 9.05
C PHE A 331 -7.62 14.90 8.87
N ASP A 332 -8.04 13.88 8.15
CA ASP A 332 -7.16 12.78 7.74
C ASP A 332 -6.35 13.16 6.48
N GLU A 333 -5.65 12.18 5.91
CA GLU A 333 -4.81 12.36 4.71
C GLU A 333 -5.63 12.73 3.47
N ASP A 334 -6.90 12.32 3.42
CA ASP A 334 -7.85 12.61 2.34
C ASP A 334 -8.62 13.93 2.57
N LEU A 335 -8.26 14.67 3.62
CA LEU A 335 -8.92 15.89 4.07
C LEU A 335 -10.37 15.67 4.51
N ASP A 336 -10.73 14.45 4.87
CA ASP A 336 -12.00 14.15 5.49
C ASP A 336 -11.95 14.52 6.97
N TYR A 337 -13.03 15.16 7.44
CA TYR A 337 -13.12 15.59 8.82
C TYR A 337 -13.55 14.42 9.71
N ILE A 338 -12.55 13.79 10.32
CA ILE A 338 -12.75 12.62 11.18
C ILE A 338 -12.77 13.02 12.65
N TYR A 339 -13.44 12.20 13.46
CA TYR A 339 -13.36 12.34 14.90
C TYR A 339 -13.03 11.01 15.55
N GLN A 340 -12.08 11.06 16.48
CA GLN A 340 -11.61 9.92 17.26
C GLN A 340 -12.04 10.10 18.70
N VAL A 341 -12.54 9.03 19.32
CA VAL A 341 -12.97 9.05 20.71
C VAL A 341 -12.05 8.17 21.53
N TYR A 342 -11.22 8.79 22.37
CA TYR A 342 -10.36 8.09 23.31
C TYR A 342 -11.02 7.98 24.69
N GLU A 343 -10.83 6.87 25.36
CA GLU A 343 -10.96 6.79 26.81
C GLU A 343 -9.58 6.72 27.44
N LEU A 344 -9.31 7.63 28.39
CA LEU A 344 -8.03 7.73 29.08
C LEU A 344 -8.10 7.18 30.51
N LYS A 345 -7.10 6.40 30.90
CA LYS A 345 -6.83 6.02 32.29
C LYS A 345 -5.36 6.25 32.60
N ASN A 346 -5.07 7.05 33.62
CA ASN A 346 -3.70 7.40 34.01
C ASN A 346 -2.84 7.96 32.85
N GLU A 347 -3.43 8.80 32.00
CA GLU A 347 -2.80 9.38 30.80
C GLU A 347 -2.42 8.34 29.72
N GLN A 348 -3.08 7.18 29.72
CA GLN A 348 -2.94 6.16 28.68
C GLN A 348 -4.29 5.93 28.01
N ILE A 349 -4.27 5.76 26.69
CA ILE A 349 -5.44 5.38 25.89
C ILE A 349 -5.78 3.92 26.19
N ILE A 350 -6.95 3.68 26.79
CA ILE A 350 -7.45 2.32 27.09
C ILE A 350 -8.57 1.89 26.14
N SER A 351 -9.17 2.84 25.41
CA SER A 351 -10.15 2.59 24.36
C SER A 351 -10.02 3.67 23.30
N LEU A 352 -10.21 3.29 22.04
CA LEU A 352 -10.27 4.17 20.87
C LEU A 352 -11.47 3.77 20.03
N ALA A 353 -12.38 4.70 19.77
CA ALA A 353 -13.38 4.54 18.74
C ALA A 353 -13.07 5.47 17.56
N ASP A 354 -12.80 4.87 16.40
CA ASP A 354 -12.52 5.55 15.15
C ASP A 354 -13.74 5.43 14.25
N ASN A 355 -14.19 6.56 13.72
CA ASN A 355 -15.26 6.59 12.74
C ASN A 355 -14.68 7.02 11.40
N THR A 356 -14.49 6.06 10.50
CA THR A 356 -14.13 6.34 9.10
C THR A 356 -15.41 6.63 8.31
N SER A 357 -15.28 7.04 7.05
CA SER A 357 -16.42 7.25 6.16
C SER A 357 -17.28 5.99 5.93
N VAL A 358 -16.68 4.79 6.07
CA VAL A 358 -17.31 3.50 5.74
C VAL A 358 -17.52 2.59 6.95
N LYS A 359 -16.63 2.64 7.94
CA LYS A 359 -16.59 1.69 9.06
C LYS A 359 -16.38 2.37 10.40
N TYR A 360 -17.05 1.84 11.42
CA TYR A 360 -16.81 2.18 12.81
C TYR A 360 -15.95 1.12 13.49
N TYR A 361 -14.79 1.52 14.01
CA TYR A 361 -13.90 0.63 14.74
C TYR A 361 -13.88 0.98 16.22
N ASN A 362 -13.95 -0.02 17.08
CA ASN A 362 -13.71 0.14 18.51
C ASN A 362 -12.55 -0.73 18.95
N THR A 363 -11.45 -0.10 19.34
CA THR A 363 -10.24 -0.76 19.84
C THR A 363 -10.11 -0.59 21.35
N LYS A 364 -9.93 -1.69 22.08
CA LYS A 364 -9.59 -1.68 23.51
C LYS A 364 -8.13 -2.05 23.71
N TYR A 365 -7.46 -1.39 24.65
CA TYR A 365 -6.04 -1.60 24.94
C TYR A 365 -5.82 -2.01 26.38
N THR A 366 -4.98 -3.04 26.57
CA THR A 366 -4.54 -3.49 27.89
C THR A 366 -3.03 -3.35 28.01
N TYR A 367 -2.56 -2.89 29.17
CA TYR A 367 -1.14 -2.66 29.45
C TYR A 367 -0.69 -3.43 30.69
N ASN A 368 0.61 -3.75 30.76
CA ASN A 368 1.22 -4.27 31.97
C ASN A 368 1.52 -3.15 32.99
N ASN A 369 2.04 -3.52 34.16
CA ASN A 369 2.45 -2.59 35.21
C ASN A 369 3.61 -1.65 34.81
N LYS A 370 4.40 -2.04 33.80
CA LYS A 370 5.46 -1.23 33.18
C LYS A 370 4.94 -0.36 32.02
N ARG A 371 3.62 -0.26 31.83
CA ARG A 371 2.95 0.51 30.78
C ARG A 371 3.20 0.03 29.35
N GLN A 372 3.64 -1.21 29.18
CA GLN A 372 3.82 -1.82 27.85
C GLN A 372 2.49 -2.39 27.36
N LEU A 373 2.19 -2.23 26.07
CA LEU A 373 0.96 -2.72 25.46
C LEU A 373 0.97 -4.25 25.40
N LEU A 374 0.03 -4.90 26.09
CA LEU A 374 -0.12 -6.36 26.13
C LEU A 374 -1.16 -6.84 25.12
N GLU A 375 -2.23 -6.08 24.92
CA GLU A 375 -3.37 -6.49 24.11
C GLU A 375 -4.00 -5.28 23.43
N ALA A 376 -4.40 -5.46 22.18
CA ALA A 376 -5.29 -4.55 21.46
C ALA A 376 -6.38 -5.38 20.79
N GLU A 377 -7.64 -5.10 21.11
CA GLU A 377 -8.80 -5.78 20.55
C GLU A 377 -9.63 -4.77 19.75
N THR A 378 -9.67 -4.91 18.43
CA THR A 378 -10.47 -4.11 17.51
C THR A 378 -11.71 -4.90 17.11
N ILE A 379 -12.88 -4.26 17.17
CA ILE A 379 -14.13 -4.80 16.63
C ILE A 379 -14.71 -3.75 15.69
N ASP A 380 -15.06 -4.16 14.47
CA ASP A 380 -15.80 -3.31 13.54
C ASP A 380 -17.32 -3.47 13.70
N ASP A 381 -18.08 -2.63 13.01
CA ASP A 381 -19.55 -2.62 12.99
C ASP A 381 -20.18 -3.87 12.36
N TYR A 382 -19.41 -4.67 11.61
CA TYR A 382 -19.81 -5.97 11.10
C TYR A 382 -19.51 -7.12 12.08
N GLY A 383 -18.89 -6.82 13.22
CA GLY A 383 -18.49 -7.80 14.22
C GLY A 383 -17.21 -8.55 13.85
N ILE A 384 -16.47 -8.12 12.82
CA ILE A 384 -15.14 -8.63 12.53
C ILE A 384 -14.23 -8.19 13.66
N ARG A 385 -13.52 -9.17 14.23
CA ARG A 385 -12.66 -9.00 15.39
C ARG A 385 -11.21 -9.17 14.97
N GLU A 386 -10.40 -8.21 15.36
CA GLU A 386 -8.94 -8.32 15.36
C GLU A 386 -8.44 -8.29 16.80
N LEU A 387 -7.68 -9.30 17.20
CA LEU A 387 -7.04 -9.33 18.51
C LEU A 387 -5.53 -9.43 18.31
N ILE A 388 -4.77 -8.52 18.90
CA ILE A 388 -3.31 -8.57 18.93
C ILE A 388 -2.88 -8.69 20.38
N THR A 389 -2.05 -9.69 20.68
CA THR A 389 -1.43 -9.88 22.00
C THR A 389 0.09 -9.87 21.87
N ALA A 390 0.78 -9.39 22.90
CA ALA A 390 2.24 -9.36 22.94
C ALA A 390 2.79 -9.87 24.28
N THR A 391 3.95 -10.51 24.20
CA THR A 391 4.76 -10.89 25.36
C THR A 391 6.09 -10.17 25.32
N TYR A 392 6.65 -9.91 26.50
CA TYR A 392 7.93 -9.23 26.66
C TYR A 392 8.85 -10.09 27.52
N ASN A 393 10.14 -10.07 27.23
CA ASN A 393 11.14 -10.74 28.06
C ASN A 393 11.53 -9.90 29.28
N GLU A 394 12.45 -10.42 30.10
CA GLU A 394 12.94 -9.78 31.32
C GLU A 394 13.56 -8.39 31.07
N ASN A 395 14.16 -8.19 29.89
CA ASN A 395 14.75 -6.92 29.44
C ASN A 395 13.70 -5.91 28.95
N ASN A 396 12.39 -6.22 29.05
CA ASN A 396 11.29 -5.40 28.54
C ASN A 396 11.28 -5.24 27.01
N THR A 397 11.94 -6.13 26.29
CA THR A 397 11.88 -6.17 24.82
C THR A 397 10.82 -7.17 24.39
N ILE A 398 10.11 -6.88 23.30
CA ILE A 398 9.04 -7.75 22.81
C ILE A 398 9.63 -9.10 22.39
N SER A 399 9.10 -10.20 22.92
CA SER A 399 9.54 -11.57 22.62
C SER A 399 8.62 -12.26 21.63
N SER A 400 7.31 -11.98 21.68
CA SER A 400 6.36 -12.49 20.71
C SER A 400 5.17 -11.56 20.53
N LYS A 401 4.52 -11.64 19.38
CA LYS A 401 3.25 -11.00 19.04
C LYS A 401 2.34 -12.04 18.38
N LYS A 402 1.06 -12.10 18.74
CA LYS A 402 0.05 -12.92 18.05
C LYS A 402 -1.10 -12.05 17.60
N ARG A 403 -1.43 -12.09 16.32
CA ARG A 403 -2.60 -11.44 15.70
C ARG A 403 -3.61 -12.50 15.34
N PHE A 404 -4.87 -12.27 15.68
CA PHE A 404 -6.03 -13.08 15.32
C PHE A 404 -6.98 -12.17 14.53
N GLU A 405 -7.44 -12.59 13.37
CA GLU A 405 -8.36 -11.84 12.50
C GLU A 405 -9.49 -12.77 12.05
N THR A 406 -10.74 -12.29 12.10
CA THR A 406 -11.93 -13.14 11.90
C THR A 406 -12.71 -12.86 10.60
N SER A 407 -12.12 -12.23 9.58
CA SER A 407 -12.85 -11.83 8.37
C SER A 407 -13.33 -13.04 7.55
N ASP A 408 -12.42 -13.97 7.24
CA ASP A 408 -12.62 -15.08 6.29
C ASP A 408 -12.38 -16.46 6.93
N GLY A 409 -12.64 -16.54 8.24
CA GLY A 409 -12.12 -17.57 9.13
C GLY A 409 -11.19 -16.93 10.15
N VAL A 410 -10.44 -17.74 10.92
CA VAL A 410 -9.51 -17.22 11.92
C VAL A 410 -8.08 -17.30 11.40
N THR A 411 -7.57 -16.19 10.89
CA THR A 411 -6.16 -16.07 10.54
C THR A 411 -5.35 -15.77 11.79
N ILE A 412 -4.39 -16.64 12.13
CA ILE A 412 -3.48 -16.46 13.26
C ILE A 412 -2.08 -16.21 12.75
N THR A 413 -1.58 -15.01 12.98
CA THR A 413 -0.18 -14.65 12.72
C THR A 413 0.59 -14.56 14.02
N THR A 414 1.51 -15.50 14.26
CA THR A 414 2.46 -15.46 15.38
C THR A 414 3.80 -14.92 14.89
N THR A 415 4.31 -13.85 15.49
CA THR A 415 5.66 -13.31 15.26
C THR A 415 6.50 -13.53 16.51
N ASN A 416 7.61 -14.26 16.39
CA ASN A 416 8.57 -14.51 17.47
C ASN A 416 9.86 -13.74 17.19
N TYR A 417 10.43 -13.14 18.24
CA TYR A 417 11.66 -12.36 18.17
C TYR A 417 12.75 -13.03 19.00
N SER A 418 13.91 -13.28 18.39
CA SER A 418 15.08 -13.84 19.08
C SER A 418 16.20 -12.82 19.16
N TYR A 419 16.82 -12.70 20.34
CA TYR A 419 17.86 -11.72 20.59
C TYR A 419 19.15 -12.38 21.08
N LYS A 420 20.28 -11.74 20.78
CA LYS A 420 21.59 -12.07 21.36
C LYS A 420 22.28 -10.76 21.74
N ASN A 421 22.60 -10.59 23.03
CA ASN A 421 23.20 -9.36 23.55
C ASN A 421 22.41 -8.09 23.16
N ASP A 422 21.08 -8.15 23.35
CA ASP A 422 20.11 -7.10 22.98
C ASP A 422 19.99 -6.78 21.48
N LEU A 423 20.70 -7.50 20.61
CA LEU A 423 20.56 -7.39 19.15
C LEU A 423 19.51 -8.39 18.66
N LEU A 424 18.57 -7.93 17.85
CA LEU A 424 17.60 -8.81 17.18
C LEU A 424 18.33 -9.67 16.15
N THR A 425 18.27 -10.98 16.29
CA THR A 425 18.98 -11.97 15.45
C THR A 425 18.06 -12.79 14.56
N LYS A 426 16.79 -12.95 14.97
CA LYS A 426 15.80 -13.68 14.18
C LYS A 426 14.41 -13.11 14.42
N VAL A 427 13.65 -12.96 13.34
CA VAL A 427 12.21 -12.73 13.34
C VAL A 427 11.57 -13.91 12.64
N GLU A 428 10.61 -14.56 13.28
CA GLU A 428 9.89 -15.68 12.68
C GLU A 428 8.40 -15.39 12.73
N ARG A 429 7.77 -15.24 11.57
CA ARG A 429 6.35 -14.98 11.42
C ARG A 429 5.68 -16.20 10.81
N ARG A 430 4.78 -16.82 11.56
CA ARG A 430 3.97 -17.97 11.13
C ARG A 430 2.52 -17.53 11.04
N SER A 431 1.93 -17.59 9.84
CA SER A 431 0.52 -17.32 9.59
C SER A 431 -0.22 -18.59 9.16
N VAL A 432 -1.38 -18.84 9.76
CA VAL A 432 -2.23 -20.01 9.47
C VAL A 432 -3.69 -19.58 9.48
N LEU A 433 -4.47 -20.02 8.49
CA LEU A 433 -5.92 -19.81 8.43
C LEU A 433 -6.65 -21.03 9.00
N TYR A 434 -7.56 -20.81 9.94
CA TYR A 434 -8.38 -21.86 10.54
C TYR A 434 -9.87 -21.60 10.31
N PHE A 435 -10.60 -22.62 9.88
CA PHE A 435 -12.07 -22.57 9.79
C PHE A 435 -12.71 -23.00 11.11
N VAL A 436 -12.85 -22.03 12.03
CA VAL A 436 -13.44 -22.25 13.36
C VAL A 436 -14.90 -21.79 13.36
N PRO A 437 -15.87 -22.61 13.82
CA PRO A 437 -17.26 -22.20 13.98
C PRO A 437 -17.40 -21.29 15.22
N LEU A 438 -17.07 -20.00 15.06
CA LEU A 438 -17.02 -19.02 16.14
C LEU A 438 -18.37 -18.81 16.86
N ASP A 439 -19.49 -19.13 16.18
CA ASP A 439 -20.84 -19.14 16.75
C ASP A 439 -21.03 -20.23 17.84
N GLN A 440 -20.26 -21.33 17.74
CA GLN A 440 -20.34 -22.47 18.65
C GLN A 440 -19.26 -22.43 19.73
N VAL A 441 -18.15 -21.73 19.48
CA VAL A 441 -17.00 -21.66 20.38
C VAL A 441 -17.07 -20.41 21.27
N LYS A 442 -17.44 -20.60 22.54
CA LYS A 442 -17.50 -19.51 23.54
C LYS A 442 -16.13 -19.16 24.16
N THR A 443 -15.10 -19.93 23.85
CA THR A 443 -13.74 -19.71 24.37
C THR A 443 -13.17 -18.44 23.75
N PRO A 444 -12.51 -17.56 24.52
CA PRO A 444 -11.79 -16.41 23.97
C PRO A 444 -10.81 -16.84 22.87
N LEU A 445 -10.66 -16.03 21.80
CA LEU A 445 -9.87 -16.36 20.60
C LEU A 445 -8.46 -16.86 20.97
N GLU A 446 -7.78 -16.17 21.87
CA GLU A 446 -6.42 -16.47 22.30
C GLU A 446 -6.29 -17.77 23.12
N LYS A 447 -7.41 -18.37 23.53
CA LYS A 447 -7.51 -19.61 24.31
C LYS A 447 -8.13 -20.78 23.54
N ILE A 448 -8.52 -20.58 22.28
CA ILE A 448 -9.02 -21.67 21.44
C ILE A 448 -7.89 -22.66 21.16
N ASP A 449 -8.22 -23.96 21.24
CA ASP A 449 -7.29 -25.03 20.90
C ASP A 449 -7.31 -25.29 19.37
N TYR A 450 -6.46 -24.56 18.65
CA TYR A 450 -6.45 -24.59 17.18
C TYR A 450 -5.91 -25.90 16.58
N SER A 451 -5.26 -26.77 17.36
CA SER A 451 -4.83 -28.07 16.83
C SER A 451 -6.01 -28.95 16.42
N LYS A 452 -7.20 -28.72 16.99
CA LYS A 452 -8.44 -29.42 16.60
C LYS A 452 -8.94 -29.07 15.21
N TYR A 453 -8.50 -27.93 14.68
CA TYR A 453 -8.87 -27.42 13.35
C TYR A 453 -7.72 -27.54 12.36
N THR A 454 -6.61 -28.17 12.76
CA THR A 454 -5.49 -28.46 11.87
C THR A 454 -5.74 -29.82 11.20
N ASN A 455 -5.67 -29.84 9.88
CA ASN A 455 -5.75 -31.03 9.05
C ASN A 455 -4.59 -31.03 8.03
N SER A 456 -4.52 -32.06 7.19
CA SER A 456 -3.42 -32.22 6.24
C SER A 456 -3.32 -31.08 5.21
N ASP A 457 -4.45 -30.43 4.92
CA ASP A 457 -4.56 -29.33 3.95
C ASP A 457 -4.39 -27.94 4.60
N THR A 458 -4.12 -27.89 5.92
CA THR A 458 -3.96 -26.61 6.62
C THR A 458 -2.68 -25.92 6.14
N PHE A 459 -2.86 -24.85 5.37
CA PHE A 459 -1.78 -24.09 4.79
C PHE A 459 -1.08 -23.20 5.82
N ILE A 460 0.25 -23.26 5.85
CA ILE A 460 1.11 -22.52 6.76
C ILE A 460 2.03 -21.63 5.94
N ASN A 461 1.96 -20.33 6.18
CA ASN A 461 2.91 -19.34 5.67
C ASN A 461 3.95 -19.04 6.76
N LEU A 462 5.20 -19.40 6.50
CA LEU A 462 6.33 -19.15 7.38
C LEU A 462 7.30 -18.15 6.74
N ASN A 463 7.41 -16.97 7.34
CA ASN A 463 8.44 -16.00 7.03
C ASN A 463 9.51 -16.02 8.13
N THR A 464 10.79 -16.07 7.76
CA THR A 464 11.91 -16.03 8.69
C THR A 464 12.97 -15.04 8.23
N VAL A 465 13.23 -14.01 9.03
CA VAL A 465 14.29 -13.04 8.82
C VAL A 465 15.44 -13.32 9.80
N ASN A 466 16.57 -13.78 9.29
CA ASN A 466 17.79 -13.99 10.08
C ASN A 466 18.76 -12.82 9.90
N LEU A 467 19.26 -12.28 11.01
CA LEU A 467 20.12 -11.09 11.06
C LEU A 467 21.49 -11.47 11.64
N THR A 468 22.55 -11.20 10.89
CA THR A 468 23.93 -11.49 11.30
C THR A 468 24.71 -10.21 11.51
N TYR A 469 25.41 -10.14 12.64
CA TYR A 469 26.25 -9.00 13.03
C TYR A 469 27.73 -9.40 13.09
N ASN A 470 28.62 -8.44 12.88
CA ASN A 470 30.05 -8.62 13.11
C ASN A 470 30.42 -8.40 14.59
N GLU A 471 31.72 -8.49 14.92
CA GLU A 471 32.24 -8.30 16.28
C GLU A 471 32.01 -6.87 16.85
N LYS A 472 31.76 -5.90 15.98
CA LYS A 472 31.42 -4.51 16.33
C LYS A 472 29.92 -4.29 16.50
N SER A 473 29.12 -5.35 16.43
CA SER A 473 27.65 -5.30 16.45
C SER A 473 27.05 -4.54 15.26
N GLU A 474 27.75 -4.47 14.13
CA GLU A 474 27.22 -3.90 12.89
C GLU A 474 26.51 -5.00 12.10
N LEU A 475 25.30 -4.71 11.60
CA LEU A 475 24.57 -5.64 10.75
C LEU A 475 25.29 -5.81 9.41
N ILE A 476 25.62 -7.05 9.06
CA ILE A 476 26.39 -7.39 7.85
C ILE A 476 25.63 -8.29 6.88
N LYS A 477 24.61 -9.01 7.34
CA LYS A 477 23.85 -9.93 6.50
C LYS A 477 22.42 -10.10 7.01
N ILE A 478 21.47 -10.13 6.08
CA ILE A 478 20.09 -10.48 6.31
C ILE A 478 19.71 -11.61 5.35
N VAL A 479 19.04 -12.63 5.86
CA VAL A 479 18.44 -13.70 5.05
C VAL A 479 16.97 -13.73 5.39
N ASP A 480 16.14 -13.34 4.43
CA ASP A 480 14.69 -13.43 4.51
C ASP A 480 14.23 -14.67 3.75
N THR A 481 13.43 -15.51 4.37
CA THR A 481 12.92 -16.76 3.78
C THR A 481 11.42 -16.81 3.95
N ASN A 482 10.68 -16.91 2.85
CA ASN A 482 9.24 -17.11 2.82
C ASN A 482 8.95 -18.53 2.35
N LYS A 483 8.09 -19.25 3.07
CA LYS A 483 7.76 -20.63 2.77
C LYS A 483 6.29 -20.90 3.01
N GLY A 484 5.57 -21.32 1.97
CA GLY A 484 4.19 -21.81 2.05
C GLY A 484 4.17 -23.33 1.98
N PHE A 485 3.46 -23.98 2.90
CA PHE A 485 3.37 -25.44 2.90
C PHE A 485 2.12 -25.97 3.61
N SER A 486 1.70 -27.17 3.24
CA SER A 486 0.73 -27.99 3.96
C SER A 486 1.30 -29.40 4.16
N GLU A 487 0.67 -30.25 4.99
CA GLU A 487 1.13 -31.63 5.16
C GLU A 487 0.87 -32.46 3.90
N ASN A 488 -0.26 -32.21 3.23
CA ASN A 488 -0.69 -32.96 2.05
C ASN A 488 0.09 -32.57 0.78
N GLU A 489 0.28 -31.27 0.54
CA GLU A 489 0.91 -30.76 -0.69
C GLU A 489 2.43 -30.58 -0.54
N GLY A 490 2.95 -30.66 0.69
CA GLY A 490 4.35 -30.36 0.98
C GLY A 490 4.63 -28.87 0.84
N VAL A 491 5.80 -28.52 0.27
CA VAL A 491 6.20 -27.12 0.09
C VAL A 491 5.67 -26.62 -1.24
N ASP A 492 4.74 -25.68 -1.18
CA ASP A 492 4.13 -25.05 -2.36
C ASP A 492 5.08 -24.00 -2.95
N TYR A 493 5.61 -23.12 -2.09
CA TYR A 493 6.63 -22.15 -2.48
C TYR A 493 7.69 -21.98 -1.39
N GLU A 494 8.92 -21.66 -1.81
CA GLU A 494 10.02 -21.29 -0.93
C GLU A 494 10.92 -20.26 -1.61
N ASP A 495 10.83 -19.02 -1.14
CA ASP A 495 11.62 -17.89 -1.62
C ASP A 495 12.65 -17.49 -0.59
N MET A 496 13.84 -17.11 -1.07
CA MET A 496 14.91 -16.60 -0.24
C MET A 496 15.46 -15.30 -0.81
N GLU A 497 15.47 -14.26 0.01
CA GLU A 497 16.18 -13.02 -0.29
C GLU A 497 17.41 -12.90 0.60
N LEU A 498 18.55 -12.66 -0.03
CA LEU A 498 19.83 -12.43 0.65
C LEU A 498 20.25 -10.98 0.52
N PHE A 499 20.56 -10.34 1.64
CA PHE A 499 21.14 -9.01 1.67
C PHE A 499 22.49 -9.03 2.37
N ILE A 500 23.52 -8.49 1.71
CA ILE A 500 24.85 -8.27 2.28
C ILE A 500 25.08 -6.78 2.47
N LEU A 501 25.41 -6.38 3.69
CA LEU A 501 25.57 -5.00 4.09
C LEU A 501 27.05 -4.68 4.27
N GLN A 502 27.50 -3.58 3.67
CA GLN A 502 28.84 -3.04 3.82
C GLN A 502 28.76 -1.60 4.35
N GLN A 503 29.20 -1.42 5.60
CA GLN A 503 29.33 -0.11 6.22
C GLN A 503 30.61 0.58 5.75
N LYS A 504 30.49 1.84 5.31
CA LYS A 504 31.59 2.75 4.97
C LYS A 504 31.35 4.10 5.66
N PRO A 505 32.37 4.97 5.81
CA PRO A 505 32.16 6.31 6.38
C PRO A 505 31.05 7.07 5.63
N LYS A 506 29.96 7.41 6.35
CA LYS A 506 28.76 8.11 5.83
C LYS A 506 28.07 7.40 4.66
N LYS A 507 28.24 6.08 4.54
CA LYS A 507 27.65 5.32 3.45
C LYS A 507 27.36 3.89 3.88
N LEU A 508 26.14 3.41 3.65
CA LEU A 508 25.77 2.00 3.76
C LEU A 508 25.50 1.46 2.36
N ILE A 509 26.16 0.37 2.00
CA ILE A 509 25.94 -0.33 0.74
C ILE A 509 25.24 -1.64 1.05
N ILE A 510 24.15 -1.93 0.35
CA ILE A 510 23.36 -3.14 0.51
C ILE A 510 23.32 -3.86 -0.83
N HIS A 511 23.87 -5.07 -0.90
CA HIS A 511 23.78 -5.94 -2.06
C HIS A 511 22.64 -6.93 -1.86
N ALA A 512 21.57 -6.76 -2.63
CA ALA A 512 20.45 -7.70 -2.70
C ALA A 512 20.76 -8.78 -3.75
N GLY A 513 20.74 -10.03 -3.32
CA GLY A 513 20.91 -11.21 -4.16
C GLY A 513 19.74 -11.46 -5.10
N LEU A 514 19.72 -12.64 -5.70
CA LEU A 514 18.55 -13.12 -6.44
C LEU A 514 17.31 -13.19 -5.51
N PRO A 515 16.10 -12.93 -6.04
CA PRO A 515 15.82 -12.57 -7.44
C PRO A 515 16.10 -11.10 -7.77
N LYS A 516 16.15 -10.20 -6.77
CA LYS A 516 16.23 -8.75 -6.96
C LYS A 516 17.44 -8.27 -7.78
N LYS A 517 18.64 -8.84 -7.57
CA LYS A 517 19.91 -8.42 -8.21
C LYS A 517 20.09 -6.89 -8.22
N ARG A 518 20.01 -6.28 -7.03
CA ARG A 518 20.15 -4.83 -6.84
C ARG A 518 21.26 -4.48 -5.88
N THR A 519 21.86 -3.30 -6.07
CA THR A 519 22.73 -2.69 -5.06
C THR A 519 22.11 -1.37 -4.65
N TYR A 520 21.94 -1.16 -3.35
CA TYR A 520 21.47 0.09 -2.78
C TYR A 520 22.63 0.79 -2.09
N GLU A 521 22.76 2.09 -2.30
CA GLU A 521 23.73 2.94 -1.64
C GLU A 521 23.02 4.05 -0.88
N TYR A 522 23.02 3.97 0.44
CA TYR A 522 22.52 4.99 1.34
C TYR A 522 23.70 5.89 1.69
N ILE A 523 23.58 7.17 1.37
CA ILE A 523 24.58 8.19 1.64
C ILE A 523 24.02 9.09 2.74
N PHE A 524 24.81 9.31 3.76
CA PHE A 524 24.43 10.11 4.91
C PHE A 524 25.18 11.44 4.94
N ASP A 525 24.61 12.43 5.61
CA ASP A 525 25.31 13.67 5.90
C ASP A 525 26.25 13.54 7.13
N ASP A 526 26.78 14.68 7.59
CA ASP A 526 27.72 14.72 8.73
C ASP A 526 27.05 14.38 10.06
N LEU A 527 25.71 14.45 10.13
CA LEU A 527 24.90 14.16 11.31
C LEU A 527 24.32 12.73 11.27
N GLY A 528 24.58 11.97 10.20
CA GLY A 528 24.09 10.61 10.03
C GLY A 528 22.65 10.55 9.50
N HIS A 529 22.14 11.63 8.91
CA HIS A 529 20.82 11.66 8.29
C HIS A 529 20.90 11.22 6.82
N PRO A 530 19.87 10.52 6.31
CA PRO A 530 19.85 10.12 4.91
C PRO A 530 19.84 11.36 4.01
N LYS A 531 20.83 11.43 3.12
CA LYS A 531 20.99 12.51 2.14
C LYS A 531 20.63 12.05 0.74
N GLU A 532 20.98 10.82 0.40
CA GLU A 532 20.76 10.26 -0.93
C GLU A 532 20.68 8.74 -0.85
N ILE A 533 19.80 8.15 -1.64
CA ILE A 533 19.71 6.71 -1.86
C ILE A 533 19.83 6.46 -3.35
N ASN A 534 20.80 5.63 -3.74
CA ASN A 534 20.96 5.19 -5.12
C ASN A 534 20.66 3.69 -5.20
N SER A 535 19.77 3.30 -6.11
CA SER A 535 19.41 1.93 -6.40
C SER A 535 19.92 1.57 -7.78
N TYR A 536 20.79 0.58 -7.83
CA TYR A 536 21.45 0.09 -9.03
C TYR A 536 20.91 -1.28 -9.39
N VAL A 537 20.62 -1.49 -10.67
CA VAL A 537 20.32 -2.80 -11.24
C VAL A 537 21.63 -3.47 -11.65
N VAL A 538 21.78 -4.75 -11.32
CA VAL A 538 22.97 -5.56 -11.62
C VAL A 538 22.61 -6.62 -12.66
N GLU A 539 23.00 -6.36 -13.91
CA GLU A 539 22.92 -7.29 -15.03
C GLU A 539 24.28 -7.95 -15.25
N ALA A 540 24.32 -9.07 -15.98
CA ALA A 540 25.46 -9.99 -16.08
C ALA A 540 26.85 -9.33 -16.26
N HIS A 541 26.91 -8.19 -16.97
CA HIS A 541 28.16 -7.46 -17.20
C HIS A 541 28.06 -5.95 -16.93
N LYS A 542 26.96 -5.47 -16.36
CA LYS A 542 26.72 -4.03 -16.17
C LYS A 542 25.97 -3.77 -14.88
N THR A 543 26.42 -2.75 -14.16
CA THR A 543 25.65 -2.13 -13.08
C THR A 543 25.28 -0.73 -13.52
N TRP A 544 24.01 -0.37 -13.43
CA TRP A 544 23.53 0.93 -13.86
C TRP A 544 22.56 1.52 -12.84
N LEU A 545 22.55 2.85 -12.72
CA LEU A 545 21.70 3.56 -11.77
C LEU A 545 20.27 3.52 -12.28
N HIS A 546 19.38 2.83 -11.56
CA HIS A 546 17.97 2.76 -11.92
C HIS A 546 17.15 3.83 -11.22
N LYS A 547 17.41 4.06 -9.93
CA LYS A 547 16.64 4.98 -9.11
C LYS A 547 17.54 5.77 -8.19
N LYS A 548 17.27 7.08 -8.07
CA LYS A 548 17.89 7.98 -7.11
C LYS A 548 16.82 8.67 -6.29
N THR A 549 17.03 8.76 -4.99
CA THR A 549 16.19 9.55 -4.09
C THR A 549 17.10 10.50 -3.33
N ALA A 550 16.95 11.80 -3.57
CA ALA A 550 17.71 12.85 -2.89
C ALA A 550 16.86 13.49 -1.81
N PHE A 551 17.41 13.64 -0.61
CA PHE A 551 16.72 14.17 0.56
C PHE A 551 17.19 15.59 0.87
N LYS A 552 16.23 16.43 1.22
CA LYS A 552 16.46 17.74 1.82
C LYS A 552 15.65 17.83 3.09
N ILE A 553 16.35 17.72 4.20
CA ILE A 553 15.76 17.74 5.54
C ILE A 553 16.04 19.11 6.15
N LEU A 554 14.99 19.76 6.64
CA LEU A 554 15.06 20.95 7.47
C LEU A 554 14.65 20.54 8.88
N PHE A 555 15.53 20.78 9.85
CA PHE A 555 15.22 20.55 11.26
C PHE A 555 14.61 21.81 11.89
N SER A 556 13.84 21.61 12.96
CA SER A 556 13.43 22.67 13.85
C SER A 556 14.64 23.25 14.57
N GLU A 557 14.63 24.55 14.83
CA GLU A 557 15.69 25.26 15.55
C GLU A 557 15.68 24.99 17.05
#